data_AF-A0A9D5NGA5-F1
#
_entry.id   AF-A0A9D5NGA5-F1
#
_cell.length_a   1.000
_cell.length_b   1.000
_cell.length_c   1.000
_cell.angle_alpha   90.00
_cell.angle_beta   90.00
_cell.angle_gamma   90.00
#
_symmetry.space_group_name_H-M   'P 1'
#
loop_
_entity.id
_entity.type
_entity.pdbx_description
1 polymer ?
#
loop_
_entity_poly.entity_id
_entity_poly.type
_entity_poly.pdbx_seq_one_letter_code
_entity_poly.pdbx_strand_id
1 'polypeptide(L)'
;MKMVSNKRSIVGMKFGDLTVLEPTDKRKNRNIIWKCRSDCGKIVEKTRKELYLIQKSPYTYIEINGNKFIDISGQRFGKLVVTKFSERKNGVTYWECKCDCGNNSIVSYTNLTQGSTRSCGCRRFIKDKDIVSSNTYQEKKLHTIKAYISKY
;
A
#
# COMPACT_ATOMS: atom_id res chain seq x y z
N MET A 1 24.38 32.00 -17.95
CA MET A 1 24.24 31.11 -16.77
C MET A 1 23.00 30.26 -16.97
N LYS A 2 23.15 28.94 -17.19
CA LYS A 2 21.99 28.07 -17.43
C LYS A 2 21.22 27.86 -16.12
N MET A 3 20.04 28.47 -16.03
CA MET A 3 19.00 28.04 -15.09
C MET A 3 18.62 26.60 -15.44
N VAL A 4 18.97 25.65 -14.57
CA VAL A 4 18.44 24.29 -14.63
C VAL A 4 17.25 24.23 -13.68
N SER A 5 16.08 24.55 -14.20
CA SER A 5 14.78 24.22 -13.60
C SER A 5 14.52 22.71 -13.63
N ASN A 6 13.67 22.22 -12.71
CA ASN A 6 13.02 20.88 -12.61
C ASN A 6 13.82 19.75 -11.91
N LYS A 7 13.34 19.01 -10.89
CA LYS A 7 12.06 18.85 -10.15
C LYS A 7 12.41 18.40 -8.72
N ARG A 8 11.62 18.79 -7.70
CA ARG A 8 11.65 18.34 -6.28
C ARG A 8 12.55 19.10 -5.29
N SER A 9 12.64 20.42 -5.38
CA SER A 9 13.17 21.21 -4.25
C SER A 9 12.35 20.93 -2.99
N ILE A 10 13.02 20.63 -1.88
CA ILE A 10 12.39 20.45 -0.55
C ILE A 10 12.79 21.56 0.42
N VAL A 11 13.40 22.63 -0.11
CA VAL A 11 13.72 23.83 0.66
C VAL A 11 12.45 24.37 1.31
N GLY A 12 12.55 24.76 2.58
CA GLY A 12 11.44 25.25 3.40
C GLY A 12 10.55 24.15 3.99
N MET A 13 10.69 22.89 3.57
CA MET A 13 9.92 21.79 4.15
C MET A 13 10.44 21.42 5.54
N LYS A 14 9.52 21.11 6.45
CA LYS A 14 9.81 20.66 7.82
C LYS A 14 9.64 19.14 7.94
N PHE A 15 10.56 18.49 8.65
CA PHE A 15 10.65 17.04 8.89
C PHE A 15 10.92 16.78 10.37
N GLY A 16 9.87 16.51 11.15
CA GLY A 16 9.97 16.56 12.61
C GLY A 16 10.34 17.98 13.04
N ASP A 17 11.41 18.12 13.83
CA ASP A 17 11.90 19.42 14.29
C ASP A 17 12.87 20.09 13.31
N LEU A 18 13.13 19.51 12.13
CA LEU A 18 14.11 20.02 11.16
C LEU A 18 13.46 20.73 9.98
N THR A 19 13.88 21.97 9.69
CA THR A 19 13.51 22.72 8.49
C THR A 19 14.65 22.69 7.47
N VAL A 20 14.36 22.33 6.22
CA VAL A 20 15.38 22.31 5.15
C VAL A 20 15.68 23.72 4.66
N LEU A 21 16.96 24.10 4.62
CA LEU A 21 17.40 25.42 4.18
C LEU A 21 17.85 25.41 2.72
N GLU A 22 18.77 24.52 2.37
CA GLU A 22 19.41 24.54 1.05
C GLU A 22 20.02 23.17 0.70
N PRO A 23 20.12 22.83 -0.60
CA PRO A 23 20.93 21.70 -1.03
C PRO A 23 22.42 22.02 -0.81
N THR A 24 23.22 21.00 -0.51
CA THR A 24 24.68 21.10 -0.51
C THR A 24 25.27 20.42 -1.74
N ASP A 25 26.54 20.69 -2.03
CA ASP A 25 27.27 20.02 -3.12
C ASP A 25 27.64 18.57 -2.78
N LYS A 26 27.45 18.14 -1.52
CA LYS A 26 27.80 16.80 -1.06
C LYS A 26 26.72 15.78 -1.46
N ARG A 27 27.16 14.56 -1.77
CA ARG A 27 26.27 13.43 -2.05
C ARG A 27 26.61 12.18 -1.25
N LYS A 28 25.57 11.43 -0.88
CA LYS A 28 25.67 10.12 -0.23
C LYS A 28 24.81 9.11 -0.99
N ASN A 29 25.41 8.03 -1.49
CA ASN A 29 24.74 7.02 -2.31
C ASN A 29 23.89 7.64 -3.44
N ARG A 30 24.48 8.58 -4.19
CA ARG A 30 23.85 9.37 -5.28
C ARG A 30 22.79 10.38 -4.84
N ASN A 31 22.38 10.40 -3.57
CA ASN A 31 21.43 11.37 -3.01
C ASN A 31 22.13 12.66 -2.61
N ILE A 32 21.46 13.79 -2.85
CA ILE A 32 21.89 15.12 -2.38
C ILE A 32 21.77 15.18 -0.85
N ILE A 33 22.79 15.75 -0.20
CA ILE A 33 22.77 16.09 1.22
C ILE A 33 22.22 17.50 1.37
N TRP A 34 21.26 17.68 2.27
CA TRP A 34 20.56 18.92 2.53
C TRP A 34 21.01 19.50 3.87
N LYS A 35 21.20 20.81 3.92
CA LYS A 35 21.44 21.55 5.15
C LYS A 35 20.10 21.89 5.78
N CYS A 36 19.93 21.51 7.03
CA CYS A 36 18.69 21.66 7.77
C CYS A 36 18.95 22.35 9.11
N ARG A 37 17.97 23.11 9.60
CA ARG A 37 18.00 23.77 10.91
C ARG A 37 16.94 23.16 11.81
N SER A 38 17.31 22.76 13.01
CA SER A 38 16.34 22.36 14.03
C SER A 38 15.63 23.55 14.65
N ASP A 39 14.50 23.32 15.30
CA ASP A 39 13.79 24.36 16.06
C ASP A 39 14.67 24.98 17.16
N CYS A 40 15.57 24.21 17.79
CA CYS A 40 16.57 24.72 18.74
C CYS A 40 17.77 25.43 18.09
N GLY A 41 17.78 25.61 16.76
CA GLY A 41 18.79 26.36 16.02
C GLY A 41 20.01 25.55 15.54
N LYS A 42 20.11 24.26 15.86
CA LYS A 42 21.22 23.41 15.44
C LYS A 42 21.16 23.14 13.93
N ILE A 43 22.29 23.32 13.25
CA ILE A 43 22.44 22.98 11.83
C ILE A 43 22.89 21.53 11.68
N VAL A 44 22.24 20.77 10.81
CA VAL A 44 22.56 19.38 10.50
C VAL A 44 22.50 19.13 9.00
N GLU A 45 23.33 18.19 8.53
CA GLU A 45 23.35 17.72 7.14
C GLU A 45 22.63 16.36 7.06
N LYS A 46 21.60 16.26 6.20
CA LYS A 46 20.81 15.03 6.03
C LYS A 46 20.39 14.82 4.58
N THR A 47 20.38 13.59 4.12
CA THR A 47 19.76 13.26 2.83
C THR A 47 18.24 13.33 2.91
N ARG A 48 17.58 13.49 1.76
CA ARG A 48 16.10 13.39 1.68
C ARG A 48 15.56 12.12 2.33
N LYS A 49 16.23 10.98 2.14
CA LYS A 49 15.85 9.70 2.76
C LYS A 49 15.90 9.79 4.29
N GLU A 50 16.97 10.36 4.84
CA GLU A 50 17.12 10.52 6.30
C GLU A 50 16.11 11.53 6.88
N LEU A 51 15.76 12.60 6.15
CA LEU A 51 14.73 13.55 6.58
C LEU A 51 13.35 12.90 6.70
N TYR A 52 12.95 12.09 5.71
CA TYR A 52 11.70 11.33 5.81
C TYR A 52 11.71 10.29 6.95
N LEU A 53 12.87 9.81 7.38
CA LEU A 53 12.98 8.95 8.56
C LEU A 53 12.73 9.72 9.86
N ILE A 54 13.10 11.00 9.92
CA ILE A 54 12.99 11.85 11.13
C ILE A 54 11.54 12.23 11.41
N GLN A 55 10.74 12.47 10.37
CA GLN A 55 9.36 12.94 10.54
C GLN A 55 8.40 11.86 11.07
N LYS A 56 8.83 10.60 11.24
CA LYS A 56 7.94 9.43 11.24
C LYS A 56 6.95 9.58 10.09
N SER A 57 7.37 9.13 8.92
CA SER A 57 6.43 8.64 7.90
C SER A 57 5.20 8.01 8.59
N PRO A 58 3.95 8.20 8.11
CA PRO A 58 2.79 7.47 8.65
C PRO A 58 2.96 5.94 8.52
N TYR A 59 4.04 5.52 7.88
CA TYR A 59 4.57 4.18 7.80
C TYR A 59 5.73 4.00 8.77
N THR A 60 5.61 3.01 9.65
CA THR A 60 6.71 2.48 10.47
C THR A 60 7.78 1.81 9.58
N TYR A 61 8.89 1.35 10.16
CA TYR A 61 9.89 0.54 9.45
C TYR A 61 10.06 -0.78 10.17
N ILE A 62 10.21 -1.87 9.41
CA ILE A 62 10.60 -3.17 9.94
C ILE A 62 12.08 -3.39 9.63
N GLU A 63 12.83 -3.90 10.61
CA GLU A 63 14.21 -4.37 10.45
C GLU A 63 14.24 -5.89 10.56
N ILE A 64 14.66 -6.56 9.48
CA ILE A 64 14.84 -8.02 9.45
C ILE A 64 16.22 -8.30 8.88
N ASN A 65 17.05 -9.04 9.63
CA ASN A 65 18.41 -9.41 9.24
C ASN A 65 19.26 -8.22 8.75
N GLY A 66 19.18 -7.09 9.46
CA GLY A 66 19.90 -5.85 9.13
C GLY A 66 19.35 -5.06 7.93
N ASN A 67 18.28 -5.53 7.28
CA ASN A 67 17.61 -4.81 6.19
C ASN A 67 16.39 -4.04 6.69
N LYS A 68 16.43 -2.71 6.52
CA LYS A 68 15.33 -1.80 6.89
C LYS A 68 14.44 -1.51 5.70
N PHE A 69 13.13 -1.76 5.84
CA PHE A 69 12.14 -1.45 4.82
C PHE A 69 10.87 -0.86 5.44
N ILE A 70 10.08 -0.19 4.59
CA ILE A 70 8.86 0.51 5.00
C ILE A 70 7.83 -0.54 5.42
N ASP A 71 7.31 -0.40 6.63
CA ASP A 71 6.19 -1.18 7.12
C ASP A 71 4.89 -0.61 6.55
N ILE A 72 4.16 -1.44 5.81
CA ILE A 72 2.84 -1.09 5.29
C ILE A 72 1.75 -1.99 5.87
N SER A 73 2.01 -2.68 6.99
CA SER A 73 0.99 -3.46 7.70
C SER A 73 -0.21 -2.58 8.10
N GLY A 74 -1.41 -3.16 8.04
CA GLY A 74 -2.68 -2.46 8.27
C GLY A 74 -3.15 -1.56 7.13
N GLN A 75 -2.33 -1.31 6.11
CA GLN A 75 -2.71 -0.44 5.01
C GLN A 75 -3.63 -1.11 4.00
N ARG A 76 -4.54 -0.33 3.42
CA ARG A 76 -5.50 -0.79 2.42
C ARG A 76 -5.12 -0.30 1.02
N PHE A 77 -5.15 -1.23 0.06
CA PHE A 77 -4.88 -1.03 -1.35
C PHE A 77 -6.02 -1.62 -2.18
N GLY A 78 -7.06 -0.81 -2.42
CA GLY A 78 -8.30 -1.29 -3.02
C GLY A 78 -9.01 -2.28 -2.09
N LYS A 79 -9.19 -3.52 -2.55
CA LYS A 79 -9.81 -4.61 -1.77
C LYS A 79 -8.84 -5.36 -0.87
N LEU A 80 -7.54 -5.08 -0.98
CA LEU A 80 -6.50 -5.76 -0.22
C LEU A 80 -6.12 -4.95 1.02
N VAL A 81 -6.08 -5.58 2.17
CA VAL A 81 -5.53 -5.04 3.42
C VAL A 81 -4.26 -5.81 3.74
N VAL A 82 -3.14 -5.10 3.89
CA VAL A 82 -1.87 -5.73 4.24
C VAL A 82 -1.93 -6.22 5.68
N THR A 83 -1.62 -7.50 5.90
CA THR A 83 -1.63 -8.12 7.22
C THR A 83 -0.24 -8.14 7.84
N LYS A 84 0.75 -8.66 7.11
CA LYS A 84 2.13 -8.79 7.61
C LYS A 84 3.16 -8.87 6.48
N PHE A 85 4.41 -8.68 6.86
CA PHE A 85 5.55 -8.98 6.00
C PHE A 85 5.58 -10.47 5.64
N SER A 86 5.85 -10.77 4.38
CA SER A 86 5.99 -12.15 3.88
C SER A 86 7.48 -12.48 3.70
N GLU A 87 8.11 -11.86 2.70
CA GLU A 87 9.49 -12.16 2.35
C GLU A 87 10.14 -11.01 1.57
N ARG A 88 11.45 -11.10 1.37
CA ARG A 88 12.19 -10.21 0.49
C ARG A 88 12.94 -11.03 -0.55
N LYS A 89 12.60 -10.83 -1.82
CA LYS A 89 13.20 -11.54 -2.95
C LYS A 89 13.69 -10.54 -3.99
N ASN A 90 14.94 -10.68 -4.43
CA ASN A 90 15.56 -9.80 -5.44
C ASN A 90 15.45 -8.30 -5.11
N GLY A 91 15.60 -7.94 -3.83
CA GLY A 91 15.47 -6.55 -3.36
C GLY A 91 14.04 -6.01 -3.28
N VAL A 92 13.04 -6.81 -3.64
CA VAL A 92 11.61 -6.48 -3.58
C VAL A 92 11.01 -7.05 -2.30
N THR A 93 10.22 -6.24 -1.60
CA THR A 93 9.49 -6.64 -0.39
C THR A 93 8.11 -7.15 -0.77
N TYR A 94 7.75 -8.33 -0.27
CA TYR A 94 6.45 -8.95 -0.46
C TYR A 94 5.66 -8.94 0.83
N TRP A 95 4.36 -8.74 0.69
CA TRP A 95 3.42 -8.54 1.78
C TRP A 95 2.26 -9.51 1.65
N GLU A 96 1.92 -10.16 2.75
CA GLU A 96 0.66 -10.88 2.85
C GLU A 96 -0.48 -9.86 2.96
N CYS A 97 -1.52 -10.07 2.16
CA CYS A 97 -2.71 -9.25 2.13
C CYS A 97 -3.94 -10.11 2.32
N LYS A 98 -4.91 -9.64 3.10
CA LYS A 98 -6.26 -10.18 3.17
C LYS A 98 -7.17 -9.36 2.27
N CYS A 99 -7.92 -10.02 1.39
CA CYS A 99 -8.88 -9.35 0.54
C CYS A 99 -10.25 -9.26 1.22
N ASP A 100 -11.06 -8.27 0.84
CA ASP A 100 -12.48 -8.20 1.23
C ASP A 100 -13.26 -9.46 0.80
N CYS A 101 -12.74 -10.22 -0.17
CA CYS A 101 -13.25 -11.52 -0.60
C CYS A 101 -13.04 -12.66 0.42
N GLY A 102 -12.29 -12.42 1.50
CA GLY A 102 -11.86 -13.43 2.46
C GLY A 102 -10.55 -14.14 2.10
N ASN A 103 -10.18 -14.22 0.81
CA ASN A 103 -8.94 -14.87 0.39
C ASN A 103 -7.71 -14.03 0.72
N ASN A 104 -6.59 -14.73 0.91
CA ASN A 104 -5.28 -14.13 1.09
C ASN A 104 -4.51 -14.08 -0.24
N SER A 105 -3.59 -13.12 -0.36
CA SER A 105 -2.69 -13.00 -1.51
C SER A 105 -1.35 -12.42 -1.07
N ILE A 106 -0.26 -12.91 -1.65
CA ILE A 106 1.08 -12.32 -1.48
C ILE A 106 1.33 -11.36 -2.64
N VAL A 107 1.61 -10.09 -2.33
CA VAL A 107 1.77 -9.03 -3.34
C VAL A 107 3.03 -8.23 -3.06
N SER A 108 3.75 -7.83 -4.10
CA SER A 108 4.92 -6.98 -3.96
C SER A 108 4.54 -5.56 -3.55
N TYR A 109 5.42 -4.92 -2.77
CA TYR A 109 5.30 -3.51 -2.39
C TYR A 109 5.11 -2.59 -3.61
N THR A 110 5.83 -2.84 -4.70
CA THR A 110 5.73 -2.06 -5.94
C THR A 110 4.34 -2.20 -6.58
N ASN A 111 3.78 -3.41 -6.64
CA ASN A 111 2.45 -3.62 -7.23
C ASN A 111 1.34 -3.00 -6.38
N LEU A 112 1.48 -3.04 -5.05
CA LEU A 112 0.55 -2.39 -4.12
C LEU A 112 0.60 -0.86 -4.27
N THR A 113 1.79 -0.27 -4.29
CA THR A 113 1.95 1.19 -4.32
C THR A 113 1.63 1.79 -5.70
N GLN A 114 2.03 1.14 -6.78
CA GLN A 114 1.72 1.58 -8.16
C GLN A 114 0.27 1.26 -8.56
N GLY A 115 -0.40 0.39 -7.82
CA GLY A 115 -1.79 0.02 -8.07
C GLY A 115 -2.02 -1.02 -9.14
N SER A 116 -0.97 -1.70 -9.59
CA SER A 116 -1.06 -2.87 -10.47
C SER A 116 -1.83 -4.03 -9.85
N THR A 117 -1.95 -4.07 -8.51
CA THR A 117 -2.74 -5.09 -7.81
C THR A 117 -3.62 -4.45 -6.74
N ARG A 118 -4.94 -4.64 -6.87
CA ARG A 118 -5.97 -4.06 -6.00
C ARG A 118 -7.00 -5.09 -5.48
N SER A 119 -6.84 -6.38 -5.81
CA SER A 119 -7.74 -7.46 -5.35
C SER A 119 -7.08 -8.83 -5.44
N CYS A 120 -7.67 -9.82 -4.75
CA CYS A 120 -7.27 -11.24 -4.78
C CYS A 120 -7.51 -11.93 -6.14
N GLY A 121 -8.20 -11.28 -7.11
CA GLY A 121 -8.60 -11.91 -8.36
C GLY A 121 -9.85 -12.81 -8.27
N CYS A 122 -10.53 -12.87 -7.12
CA CYS A 122 -11.74 -13.70 -6.93
C CYS A 122 -12.85 -13.45 -7.96
N ARG A 123 -12.96 -12.23 -8.49
CA ARG A 123 -13.96 -11.88 -9.52
C ARG A 123 -13.68 -12.50 -10.89
N ARG A 124 -12.50 -13.11 -11.10
CA ARG A 124 -12.19 -13.89 -12.31
C ARG A 124 -12.59 -15.36 -12.19
N PHE A 125 -13.02 -15.79 -11.01
CA PHE A 125 -13.53 -17.12 -10.77
C PHE A 125 -15.00 -17.03 -10.34
N ILE A 126 -15.88 -16.67 -11.28
CA ILE A 126 -17.17 -17.36 -11.31
C ILE A 126 -16.82 -18.74 -11.87
N LYS A 127 -16.38 -19.65 -10.99
CA LYS A 127 -16.50 -21.08 -11.28
C LYS A 127 -17.88 -21.45 -10.77
N ASP A 128 -18.69 -22.02 -11.65
CA ASP A 128 -20.07 -22.46 -11.45
C ASP A 128 -20.23 -23.48 -10.31
N LYS A 129 -19.98 -23.09 -9.06
CA LYS A 129 -20.05 -24.01 -7.91
C LYS A 129 -20.88 -23.55 -6.71
N ASP A 130 -21.65 -22.47 -6.84
CA ASP A 130 -22.64 -22.09 -5.83
C ASP A 130 -24.08 -22.16 -6.36
N ILE A 131 -24.44 -23.26 -7.04
CA ILE A 131 -25.85 -23.70 -7.18
C ILE A 131 -26.25 -24.47 -5.92
N VAL A 132 -26.10 -23.88 -4.74
CA VAL A 132 -26.77 -24.39 -3.52
C VAL A 132 -27.03 -23.20 -2.59
N SER A 133 -28.18 -22.54 -2.75
CA SER A 133 -28.96 -21.84 -1.68
C SER A 133 -29.91 -20.74 -2.18
N SER A 134 -30.68 -20.99 -3.24
CA SER A 134 -31.96 -20.28 -3.40
C SER A 134 -33.00 -21.21 -4.02
N ASN A 135 -33.60 -22.02 -3.17
CA ASN A 135 -34.72 -22.92 -3.46
C ASN A 135 -36.04 -22.16 -3.76
N THR A 136 -35.97 -21.01 -4.44
CA THR A 136 -37.13 -20.13 -4.68
C THR A 136 -37.80 -20.35 -6.04
N TYR A 137 -37.23 -21.20 -6.92
CA TYR A 137 -37.79 -21.47 -8.25
C TYR A 137 -38.71 -22.71 -8.28
N GLN A 138 -38.44 -23.74 -7.47
CA GLN A 138 -39.32 -24.91 -7.40
C GLN A 138 -40.60 -24.65 -6.59
N GLU A 139 -40.54 -23.82 -5.55
CA GLU A 139 -41.73 -23.45 -4.76
C GLU A 139 -42.75 -22.63 -5.56
N LYS A 140 -42.29 -21.77 -6.48
CA LYS A 140 -43.20 -21.02 -7.37
C LYS A 140 -43.92 -21.90 -8.38
N LYS A 141 -43.33 -23.02 -8.81
CA LYS A 141 -43.97 -23.95 -9.77
C LYS A 141 -45.05 -24.81 -9.10
N LEU A 142 -44.87 -25.19 -7.84
CA LEU A 142 -45.84 -26.00 -7.09
C LEU A 142 -47.09 -25.20 -6.69
N HIS A 143 -46.95 -23.91 -6.37
CA HIS A 143 -48.07 -23.04 -6.03
C HIS A 143 -49.00 -22.81 -7.25
N THR A 144 -48.45 -22.64 -8.44
CA THR A 144 -49.23 -22.46 -9.69
C THR A 144 -49.99 -23.74 -10.09
N ILE A 145 -49.41 -24.92 -9.85
CA ILE A 145 -50.07 -26.20 -10.15
C ILE A 145 -51.21 -26.48 -9.15
N LYS A 146 -51.03 -26.17 -7.86
CA LYS A 146 -52.11 -26.31 -6.85
C LYS A 146 -53.30 -25.40 -7.15
N ALA A 147 -53.06 -24.18 -7.63
CA ALA A 147 -54.13 -23.25 -8.03
C ALA A 147 -54.89 -23.68 -9.30
N TYR A 148 -54.28 -24.52 -10.15
CA TYR A 148 -54.94 -25.08 -11.34
C TYR A 148 -55.80 -26.31 -11.00
N ILE A 149 -55.35 -27.15 -10.06
CA ILE A 149 -56.07 -28.36 -9.65
C ILE A 149 -57.27 -28.05 -8.74
N SER A 150 -57.25 -26.95 -7.99
CA SER A 150 -58.37 -26.53 -7.13
C SER A 150 -59.54 -25.84 -7.87
N LYS A 151 -59.51 -25.78 -9.20
CA LYS A 151 -60.57 -25.21 -10.06
C LYS A 151 -61.37 -26.28 -10.82
N TYR A 152 -61.07 -27.55 -10.60
CA TYR A 152 -61.80 -28.73 -11.05
C TYR A 152 -62.04 -29.66 -9.86
#